data_AF-A0A8T1SPM7-F1
#
_entry.id   AF-A0A8T1SPM7-F1
#
_cell.length_a   1.000
_cell.length_b   1.000
_cell.length_c   1.000
_cell.angle_alpha   90.00
_cell.angle_beta   90.00
_cell.angle_gamma   90.00
#
_symmetry.space_group_name_H-M   'P 1'
#
loop_
_entity.id
_entity.type
_entity.pdbx_description
1 polymer ?
#
loop_
_entity_poly.entity_id
_entity_poly.type
_entity_poly.pdbx_seq_one_letter_code
_entity_poly.pdbx_strand_id
1 'polypeptide(L)'
;GTAKCPVYPTELVFALDMSEDVTLAAFERMRAIVISLLRIIKLSESNCPTGARISIVSYNTNTRYLIRFSEFQRNNLLLEAVQKIPLERSSGRRNIGAAMRFIARNVFKRVRQGVLVRKVALFFTSGLSQDATSINTAVLEFGALDITPVVIAFNEVPNVRRAFSMDDTRRFQLLIWERQQDERLESITYCTLCYDKCKPDTNCEVTVPPPVMVNMDITYVMDSSGSIDSDEFERAKDFVSTMLDHFVITSEPRGSDEGARVALVQQAPQSFISNRSISPVNKEFDLITYSGKNLMKRHIQESVHQLEGPSAIGHALQWTIDNIFFKAPKPRQHRVIFTILGSKTSSWDRQKLREVALQAKCQGFIMFTLALGNNITSSELTELSSFPAEQHLVQLGRVLKLEMAYAQKFSRVFLNLLKRGMNSYPSQELQEECESLNRGDAQQQVAVLERIPFPEFGGIDGGGNVEELTESRVIEEITEATQEPVDVRQEEKYDFEEYFTEGNAEEAKLEEYGEAPEKNEENLKETVETGAAYANSDACTVDHDGGECQDYNLKWHYDKEQKVCSPFWYGGCGGNKNRFETQEECEALCIASS
;
A
#
# COMPACT_ATOMS: atom_id res chain seq x y z
N GLY A 1 -4.91 4.03 -47.00
CA GLY A 1 -6.09 3.37 -46.39
C GLY A 1 -6.24 3.89 -44.97
N THR A 2 -7.45 3.91 -44.44
CA THR A 2 -7.73 4.29 -43.04
C THR A 2 -7.04 3.34 -42.07
N ALA A 3 -6.55 3.86 -40.94
CA ALA A 3 -5.94 3.04 -39.89
C ALA A 3 -7.01 2.12 -39.27
N LYS A 4 -6.62 0.89 -38.90
CA LYS A 4 -7.50 -0.04 -38.19
C LYS A 4 -7.72 0.50 -36.77
N CYS A 5 -8.97 0.63 -36.33
CA CYS A 5 -9.30 1.02 -34.96
C CYS A 5 -9.67 -0.22 -34.11
N PRO A 6 -9.11 -0.41 -32.90
CA PRO A 6 -8.00 0.36 -32.33
C PRO A 6 -6.68 0.04 -33.03
N VAL A 7 -5.76 1.01 -33.09
CA VAL A 7 -4.42 0.84 -33.70
C VAL A 7 -3.57 -0.15 -32.89
N TYR A 8 -3.77 -0.16 -31.57
CA TYR A 8 -3.08 -1.03 -30.62
C TYR A 8 -4.06 -2.00 -29.94
N PRO A 9 -3.60 -3.17 -29.46
CA PRO A 9 -4.47 -4.14 -28.79
C PRO A 9 -5.08 -3.50 -27.55
N THR A 10 -6.41 -3.48 -27.47
CA THR A 10 -7.12 -2.71 -26.44
C THR A 10 -8.03 -3.61 -25.62
N GLU A 11 -8.05 -3.37 -24.32
CA GLU A 11 -8.94 -3.99 -23.35
C GLU A 11 -9.92 -2.89 -22.91
N LEU A 12 -11.15 -2.94 -23.42
CA LEU A 12 -12.14 -1.89 -23.25
C LEU A 12 -13.28 -2.36 -22.34
N VAL A 13 -13.51 -1.63 -21.26
CA VAL A 13 -14.62 -1.86 -20.34
C VAL A 13 -15.65 -0.75 -20.50
N PHE A 14 -16.93 -1.11 -20.64
CA PHE A 14 -18.05 -0.19 -20.50
C PHE A 14 -18.72 -0.38 -19.13
N ALA A 15 -18.84 0.69 -18.35
CA ALA A 15 -19.54 0.68 -17.06
C ALA A 15 -20.86 1.45 -17.17
N LEU A 16 -21.97 0.70 -17.14
CA LEU A 16 -23.33 1.24 -17.22
C LEU A 16 -23.84 1.57 -15.82
N ASP A 17 -24.27 2.81 -15.62
CA ASP A 17 -24.92 3.25 -14.38
C ASP A 17 -26.34 2.68 -14.32
N MET A 18 -26.59 1.86 -13.30
CA MET A 18 -27.89 1.24 -12.96
C MET A 18 -28.24 1.56 -11.50
N SER A 19 -28.03 2.83 -11.11
CA SER A 19 -28.40 3.37 -9.80
C SER A 19 -29.90 3.67 -9.70
N GLU A 20 -30.40 3.79 -8.48
CA GLU A 20 -31.81 4.08 -8.12
C GLU A 20 -32.46 5.23 -8.90
N ASP A 21 -31.69 6.27 -9.25
CA ASP A 21 -32.12 7.49 -9.95
C ASP A 21 -32.02 7.41 -11.49
N VAL A 22 -31.56 6.29 -12.06
CA VAL A 22 -31.38 6.14 -13.52
C VAL A 22 -32.71 5.86 -14.21
N THR A 23 -33.18 6.81 -15.01
CA THR A 23 -34.38 6.65 -15.84
C THR A 23 -34.14 5.70 -17.02
N LEU A 24 -35.21 5.06 -17.51
CA LEU A 24 -35.14 4.23 -18.72
C LEU A 24 -34.58 5.01 -19.94
N ALA A 25 -34.96 6.28 -20.10
CA ALA A 25 -34.46 7.13 -21.18
C ALA A 25 -32.95 7.39 -21.07
N ALA A 26 -32.43 7.59 -19.85
CA ALA A 26 -30.99 7.70 -19.61
C ALA A 26 -30.27 6.38 -19.91
N PHE A 27 -30.81 5.24 -19.48
CA PHE A 27 -30.21 3.93 -19.75
C PHE A 27 -30.18 3.59 -21.26
N GLU A 28 -31.29 3.81 -21.97
CA GLU A 28 -31.37 3.64 -23.43
C GLU A 28 -30.33 4.50 -24.15
N ARG A 29 -30.10 5.72 -23.68
CA ARG A 29 -29.06 6.63 -24.19
C ARG A 29 -27.65 6.06 -23.99
N MET A 30 -27.32 5.52 -22.81
CA MET A 30 -26.03 4.83 -22.59
C MET A 30 -25.86 3.66 -23.57
N ARG A 31 -26.90 2.81 -23.71
CA ARG A 31 -26.90 1.64 -24.58
C ARG A 31 -26.71 2.02 -26.05
N ALA A 32 -27.36 3.08 -26.52
CA ALA A 32 -27.19 3.63 -27.86
C ALA A 32 -25.76 4.14 -28.13
N ILE A 33 -25.14 4.81 -27.15
CA ILE A 33 -23.74 5.27 -27.24
C ILE A 33 -22.78 4.07 -27.32
N VAL A 34 -22.96 3.04 -26.47
CA VAL A 34 -22.15 1.80 -26.54
C VAL A 34 -22.27 1.13 -27.91
N ILE A 35 -23.48 0.96 -28.43
CA ILE A 35 -23.73 0.38 -29.77
C ILE A 35 -23.04 1.21 -30.86
N SER A 36 -23.06 2.54 -30.75
CA SER A 36 -22.41 3.43 -31.72
C SER A 36 -20.88 3.30 -31.70
N LEU A 37 -20.27 3.20 -30.52
CA LEU A 37 -18.83 3.00 -30.38
C LEU A 37 -18.40 1.59 -30.86
N LEU A 38 -19.16 0.54 -30.54
CA LEU A 38 -18.89 -0.83 -30.98
C LEU A 38 -18.97 -1.04 -32.50
N ARG A 39 -19.67 -0.17 -33.24
CA ARG A 39 -19.66 -0.17 -34.71
C ARG A 39 -18.36 0.36 -35.32
N ILE A 40 -17.59 1.15 -34.58
CA ILE A 40 -16.32 1.75 -35.03
C ILE A 40 -15.12 0.84 -34.69
N ILE A 41 -15.23 0.09 -33.58
CA ILE A 41 -14.16 -0.74 -33.02
C ILE A 41 -14.09 -2.11 -33.71
N LYS A 42 -12.93 -2.50 -34.24
CA LYS A 42 -12.67 -3.91 -34.59
C LYS A 42 -12.34 -4.74 -33.35
N LEU A 43 -13.06 -5.86 -33.18
CA LEU A 43 -12.82 -6.85 -32.13
C LEU A 43 -11.62 -7.78 -32.43
N SER A 44 -11.09 -8.39 -31.37
CA SER A 44 -10.12 -9.48 -31.42
C SER A 44 -10.83 -10.79 -31.76
N GLU A 45 -10.80 -11.17 -33.04
CA GLU A 45 -11.41 -12.43 -33.56
C GLU A 45 -10.58 -13.69 -33.22
N SER A 46 -9.44 -13.54 -32.54
CA SER A 46 -8.56 -14.62 -32.11
C SER A 46 -7.76 -14.24 -30.84
N ASN A 47 -6.95 -15.18 -30.36
CA ASN A 47 -6.02 -14.98 -29.24
C ASN A 47 -4.83 -14.04 -29.58
N CYS A 48 -4.65 -13.67 -30.85
CA CYS A 48 -3.58 -12.74 -31.24
C CYS A 48 -3.77 -11.37 -30.56
N PRO A 49 -2.68 -10.68 -30.15
CA PRO A 49 -2.77 -9.32 -29.63
C PRO A 49 -3.05 -8.33 -30.78
N THR A 50 -4.32 -8.25 -31.18
CA THR A 50 -4.86 -7.29 -32.15
C THR A 50 -6.28 -6.88 -31.73
N GLY A 51 -6.78 -5.74 -32.22
CA GLY A 51 -8.15 -5.29 -31.98
C GLY A 51 -8.52 -5.09 -30.49
N ALA A 52 -9.80 -4.86 -30.24
CA ALA A 52 -10.35 -4.73 -28.90
C ALA A 52 -10.89 -6.06 -28.34
N ARG A 53 -10.74 -6.28 -27.04
CA ARG A 53 -11.64 -7.15 -26.26
C ARG A 53 -12.58 -6.26 -25.44
N ILE A 54 -13.85 -6.64 -25.36
CA ILE A 54 -14.89 -5.84 -24.69
C ILE A 54 -15.37 -6.58 -23.44
N SER A 55 -15.53 -5.85 -22.34
CA SER A 55 -16.31 -6.28 -21.18
C SER A 55 -17.31 -5.18 -20.84
N ILE A 56 -18.48 -5.55 -20.31
CA ILE A 56 -19.49 -4.62 -19.86
C ILE A 56 -19.85 -4.97 -18.42
N VAL A 57 -19.92 -3.95 -17.56
CA VAL A 57 -20.36 -4.07 -16.18
C VAL A 57 -21.54 -3.13 -15.91
N SER A 58 -22.46 -3.55 -15.05
CA SER A 58 -23.41 -2.64 -14.40
C SER A 58 -22.82 -2.17 -13.08
N TYR A 59 -23.11 -0.93 -12.68
CA TYR A 59 -22.75 -0.44 -11.35
C TYR A 59 -23.83 0.44 -10.72
N ASN A 60 -23.88 0.39 -9.39
CA ASN A 60 -24.62 1.28 -8.52
C ASN A 60 -23.82 1.44 -7.22
N THR A 61 -24.28 0.89 -6.09
CA THR A 61 -23.45 0.70 -4.89
C THR A 61 -22.49 -0.49 -5.08
N ASN A 62 -22.94 -1.51 -5.81
CA ASN A 62 -22.16 -2.68 -6.19
C ASN A 62 -21.84 -2.65 -7.68
N THR A 63 -20.86 -3.45 -8.13
CA THR A 63 -20.51 -3.61 -9.56
C THR A 63 -20.62 -5.08 -9.96
N ARG A 64 -21.23 -5.36 -11.12
CA ARG A 64 -21.51 -6.72 -11.62
C ARG A 64 -21.09 -6.84 -13.08
N TYR A 65 -20.67 -8.04 -13.49
CA TYR A 65 -20.43 -8.33 -14.90
C TYR A 65 -21.75 -8.52 -15.64
N LEU A 66 -21.92 -7.79 -16.75
CA LEU A 66 -22.96 -8.04 -17.75
C LEU A 66 -22.41 -8.83 -18.94
N ILE A 67 -21.17 -8.55 -19.35
CA ILE A 67 -20.42 -9.24 -20.42
C ILE A 67 -18.95 -9.35 -20.04
N ARG A 68 -18.32 -10.52 -20.20
CA ARG A 68 -16.90 -10.77 -19.93
C ARG A 68 -16.03 -10.71 -21.21
N PHE A 69 -14.74 -10.38 -21.06
CA PHE A 69 -13.76 -10.32 -22.18
C PHE A 69 -13.62 -11.59 -23.02
N SER A 70 -14.03 -12.75 -22.51
CA SER A 70 -13.96 -14.06 -23.16
C SER A 70 -15.25 -14.47 -23.89
N GLU A 71 -16.34 -13.71 -23.72
CA GLU A 71 -17.70 -14.15 -24.00
C GLU A 71 -18.12 -13.96 -25.47
N PHE A 72 -17.73 -12.85 -26.09
CA PHE A 72 -18.05 -12.54 -27.48
C PHE A 72 -16.79 -12.19 -28.28
N GLN A 73 -16.51 -12.99 -29.32
CA GLN A 73 -15.41 -12.77 -30.28
C GLN A 73 -15.90 -12.14 -31.60
N ARG A 74 -17.22 -12.17 -31.88
CA ARG A 74 -17.84 -11.67 -33.11
C ARG A 74 -18.71 -10.44 -32.82
N ASN A 75 -18.56 -9.38 -33.62
CA ASN A 75 -19.19 -8.09 -33.32
C ASN A 75 -20.72 -8.12 -33.44
N ASN A 76 -21.28 -8.91 -34.36
CA ASN A 76 -22.74 -9.06 -34.48
C ASN A 76 -23.37 -9.66 -33.20
N LEU A 77 -22.77 -10.73 -32.66
CA LEU A 77 -23.25 -11.38 -31.44
C LEU A 77 -23.13 -10.45 -30.22
N LEU A 78 -22.02 -9.70 -30.13
CA LEU A 78 -21.85 -8.69 -29.08
C LEU A 78 -22.90 -7.58 -29.20
N LEU A 79 -23.14 -7.02 -30.38
CA LEU A 79 -24.14 -5.96 -30.60
C LEU A 79 -25.55 -6.45 -30.26
N GLU A 80 -25.91 -7.68 -30.64
CA GLU A 80 -27.16 -8.30 -30.25
C GLU A 80 -27.29 -8.51 -28.74
N ALA A 81 -26.23 -8.95 -28.07
CA ALA A 81 -26.22 -9.12 -26.61
C ALA A 81 -26.40 -7.77 -25.91
N VAL A 82 -25.63 -6.74 -26.33
CA VAL A 82 -25.74 -5.36 -25.81
C VAL A 82 -27.15 -4.81 -25.97
N GLN A 83 -27.77 -4.98 -27.13
CA GLN A 83 -29.13 -4.49 -27.39
C GLN A 83 -30.21 -5.23 -26.58
N LYS A 84 -29.91 -6.43 -26.04
CA LYS A 84 -30.79 -7.22 -25.17
C LYS A 84 -30.58 -6.93 -23.67
N ILE A 85 -29.57 -6.16 -23.26
CA ILE A 85 -29.33 -5.80 -21.85
C ILE A 85 -30.51 -4.96 -21.31
N PRO A 86 -31.22 -5.40 -20.26
CA PRO A 86 -32.28 -4.63 -19.60
C PRO A 86 -31.71 -3.65 -18.56
N LEU A 87 -32.52 -2.66 -18.16
CA LEU A 87 -32.25 -1.86 -16.97
C LEU A 87 -32.64 -2.67 -15.72
N GLU A 88 -31.67 -3.11 -14.93
CA GLU A 88 -31.93 -3.67 -13.59
C GLU A 88 -32.48 -2.54 -12.68
N ARG A 89 -33.66 -2.74 -12.08
CA ARG A 89 -34.14 -1.86 -11.01
C ARG A 89 -33.36 -2.17 -9.73
N SER A 90 -32.81 -1.15 -9.10
CA SER A 90 -32.00 -1.28 -7.88
C SER A 90 -32.32 -0.16 -6.90
N SER A 91 -32.21 -0.44 -5.60
CA SER A 91 -32.12 0.56 -4.52
C SER A 91 -30.66 1.01 -4.27
N GLY A 92 -29.73 0.53 -5.09
CA GLY A 92 -28.32 0.91 -5.01
C GLY A 92 -28.10 2.36 -5.45
N ARG A 93 -27.47 3.15 -4.59
CA ARG A 93 -27.01 4.52 -4.87
C ARG A 93 -25.62 4.52 -5.52
N ARG A 94 -25.38 5.52 -6.37
CA ARG A 94 -24.22 5.62 -7.27
C ARG A 94 -22.86 5.72 -6.55
N ASN A 95 -22.02 4.70 -6.70
CA ASN A 95 -20.61 4.70 -6.28
C ASN A 95 -19.65 4.43 -7.47
N ILE A 96 -19.31 5.48 -8.23
CA ILE A 96 -18.39 5.38 -9.36
C ILE A 96 -16.94 5.08 -8.92
N GLY A 97 -16.54 5.54 -7.73
CA GLY A 97 -15.23 5.21 -7.15
C GLY A 97 -15.08 3.71 -6.90
N ALA A 98 -16.07 3.10 -6.26
CA ALA A 98 -16.10 1.65 -6.05
C ALA A 98 -16.14 0.87 -7.38
N ALA A 99 -16.89 1.35 -8.39
CA ALA A 99 -16.93 0.75 -9.72
C ALA A 99 -15.57 0.83 -10.44
N MET A 100 -14.89 1.97 -10.38
CA MET A 100 -13.53 2.13 -10.88
C MET A 100 -12.58 1.15 -10.17
N ARG A 101 -12.52 1.16 -8.83
CA ARG A 101 -11.66 0.24 -8.04
C ARG A 101 -11.96 -1.23 -8.37
N PHE A 102 -13.23 -1.61 -8.53
CA PHE A 102 -13.62 -2.95 -8.96
C PHE A 102 -13.07 -3.30 -10.35
N ILE A 103 -13.17 -2.38 -11.32
CA ILE A 103 -12.66 -2.56 -12.68
C ILE A 103 -11.13 -2.70 -12.70
N ALA A 104 -10.41 -1.85 -11.96
CA ALA A 104 -8.96 -1.94 -11.81
C ALA A 104 -8.52 -3.28 -11.18
N ARG A 105 -9.10 -3.62 -10.03
CA ARG A 105 -8.68 -4.76 -9.19
C ARG A 105 -9.17 -6.12 -9.69
N ASN A 106 -10.25 -6.19 -10.48
CA ASN A 106 -10.86 -7.44 -10.94
C ASN A 106 -10.89 -7.58 -12.46
N VAL A 107 -11.50 -6.61 -13.16
CA VAL A 107 -11.74 -6.72 -14.62
C VAL A 107 -10.41 -6.69 -15.38
N PHE A 108 -9.51 -5.76 -15.02
CA PHE A 108 -8.16 -5.68 -15.61
C PHE A 108 -7.12 -6.62 -14.98
N LYS A 109 -7.48 -7.46 -14.00
CA LYS A 109 -6.52 -8.31 -13.26
C LYS A 109 -5.84 -9.38 -14.13
N ARG A 110 -6.54 -9.90 -15.14
CA ARG A 110 -6.09 -11.02 -16.01
C ARG A 110 -6.29 -10.70 -17.50
N VAL A 111 -5.76 -9.56 -17.96
CA VAL A 111 -5.80 -9.16 -19.38
C VAL A 111 -4.52 -9.55 -20.14
N ARG A 112 -4.54 -9.40 -21.48
CA ARG A 112 -3.37 -9.63 -22.34
C ARG A 112 -2.18 -8.79 -21.85
N GLN A 113 -1.07 -9.44 -21.53
CA GLN A 113 0.18 -8.76 -21.16
C GLN A 113 0.91 -8.27 -22.41
N GLY A 114 1.54 -7.10 -22.33
CA GLY A 114 2.38 -6.56 -23.41
C GLY A 114 2.48 -5.03 -23.39
N VAL A 115 3.65 -4.51 -23.71
CA VAL A 115 4.01 -3.06 -23.63
C VAL A 115 3.09 -2.15 -24.46
N LEU A 116 2.49 -2.70 -25.53
CA LEU A 116 1.57 -1.99 -26.42
C LEU A 116 0.08 -2.18 -26.09
N VAL A 117 -0.27 -3.06 -25.14
CA VAL A 117 -1.68 -3.28 -24.77
C VAL A 117 -2.20 -2.05 -24.03
N ARG A 118 -3.39 -1.57 -24.40
CA ARG A 118 -4.04 -0.39 -23.81
C ARG A 118 -5.24 -0.82 -22.96
N LYS A 119 -5.37 -0.29 -21.75
CA LYS A 119 -6.54 -0.46 -20.89
C LYS A 119 -7.39 0.80 -20.97
N VAL A 120 -8.67 0.67 -21.34
CA VAL A 120 -9.61 1.80 -21.44
C VAL A 120 -10.88 1.44 -20.69
N ALA A 121 -11.37 2.33 -19.83
CA ALA A 121 -12.63 2.12 -19.12
C ALA A 121 -13.54 3.34 -19.33
N LEU A 122 -14.69 3.11 -19.95
CA LEU A 122 -15.66 4.14 -20.27
C LEU A 122 -16.88 3.99 -19.34
N PHE A 123 -17.08 4.98 -18.49
CA PHE A 123 -18.15 5.05 -17.50
C PHE A 123 -19.25 5.96 -18.00
N PHE A 124 -20.50 5.52 -17.90
CA PHE A 124 -21.66 6.40 -17.98
C PHE A 124 -22.08 6.81 -16.59
N THR A 125 -22.61 8.02 -16.40
CA THR A 125 -23.15 8.44 -15.11
C THR A 125 -24.28 9.46 -15.26
N SER A 126 -25.35 9.27 -14.49
CA SER A 126 -26.53 10.15 -14.53
C SER A 126 -26.57 11.21 -13.42
N GLY A 127 -25.52 11.34 -12.60
CA GLY A 127 -25.49 12.35 -11.54
C GLY A 127 -24.37 12.15 -10.51
N LEU A 128 -24.48 12.86 -9.38
CA LEU A 128 -23.52 12.80 -8.29
C LEU A 128 -23.31 11.37 -7.78
N SER A 129 -22.06 11.03 -7.47
CA SER A 129 -21.68 9.81 -6.77
C SER A 129 -21.42 10.09 -5.29
N GLN A 130 -21.73 9.14 -4.40
CA GLN A 130 -21.77 9.35 -2.95
C GLN A 130 -20.41 9.66 -2.28
N ASP A 131 -19.33 9.05 -2.77
CA ASP A 131 -18.06 8.96 -2.06
C ASP A 131 -16.94 9.57 -2.90
N ALA A 132 -16.45 10.73 -2.51
CA ALA A 132 -15.33 11.40 -3.17
C ALA A 132 -13.96 10.75 -2.85
N THR A 133 -13.82 10.16 -1.67
CA THR A 133 -12.58 9.52 -1.21
C THR A 133 -12.28 8.27 -2.04
N SER A 134 -13.27 7.43 -2.29
CA SER A 134 -13.13 6.26 -3.18
C SER A 134 -12.84 6.65 -4.62
N ILE A 135 -13.35 7.79 -5.13
CA ILE A 135 -12.96 8.31 -6.45
C ILE A 135 -11.49 8.75 -6.43
N ASN A 136 -11.04 9.45 -5.39
CA ASN A 136 -9.62 9.84 -5.28
C ASN A 136 -8.70 8.60 -5.27
N THR A 137 -9.02 7.59 -4.46
CA THR A 137 -8.29 6.30 -4.44
C THR A 137 -8.31 5.61 -5.81
N ALA A 138 -9.45 5.65 -6.51
CA ALA A 138 -9.56 5.09 -7.85
C ALA A 138 -8.68 5.80 -8.88
N VAL A 139 -8.52 7.12 -8.79
CA VAL A 139 -7.64 7.90 -9.69
C VAL A 139 -6.17 7.49 -9.49
N LEU A 140 -5.73 7.26 -8.24
CA LEU A 140 -4.39 6.72 -7.94
C LEU A 140 -4.18 5.33 -8.57
N GLU A 141 -5.11 4.40 -8.33
CA GLU A 141 -5.07 3.03 -8.89
C GLU A 141 -5.05 3.05 -10.44
N PHE A 142 -5.83 3.94 -11.07
CA PHE A 142 -5.89 4.04 -12.54
C PHE A 142 -4.61 4.61 -13.15
N GLY A 143 -4.08 5.68 -12.54
CA GLY A 143 -2.80 6.29 -12.96
C GLY A 143 -1.63 5.31 -12.84
N ALA A 144 -1.62 4.49 -11.79
CA ALA A 144 -0.60 3.48 -11.55
C ALA A 144 -0.69 2.27 -12.50
N LEU A 145 -1.90 1.86 -12.89
CA LEU A 145 -2.14 0.71 -13.79
C LEU A 145 -2.15 1.06 -15.29
N ASP A 146 -1.89 2.33 -15.65
CA ASP A 146 -2.04 2.90 -17.00
C ASP A 146 -3.44 2.67 -17.62
N ILE A 147 -4.48 2.70 -16.80
CA ILE A 147 -5.87 2.66 -17.27
C ILE A 147 -6.25 4.08 -17.73
N THR A 148 -6.83 4.19 -18.93
CA THR A 148 -7.36 5.44 -19.48
C THR A 148 -8.86 5.53 -19.20
N PRO A 149 -9.34 6.37 -18.26
CA PRO A 149 -10.77 6.51 -17.99
C PRO A 149 -11.41 7.58 -18.86
N VAL A 150 -12.59 7.28 -19.37
CA VAL A 150 -13.52 8.24 -19.97
C VAL A 150 -14.80 8.22 -19.14
N VAL A 151 -15.25 9.37 -18.66
CA VAL A 151 -16.56 9.50 -17.99
C VAL A 151 -17.48 10.33 -18.88
N ILE A 152 -18.60 9.73 -19.27
CA ILE A 152 -19.71 10.39 -19.95
C ILE A 152 -20.80 10.64 -18.90
N ALA A 153 -20.96 11.90 -18.51
CA ALA A 153 -21.97 12.33 -17.56
C ALA A 153 -23.16 12.98 -18.27
N PHE A 154 -24.38 12.69 -17.82
CA PHE A 154 -25.60 13.35 -18.31
C PHE A 154 -26.07 14.51 -17.41
N ASN A 155 -25.36 14.76 -16.31
CA ASN A 155 -25.54 15.86 -15.36
C ASN A 155 -24.16 16.28 -14.82
N GLU A 156 -24.03 17.45 -14.20
CA GLU A 156 -22.76 17.88 -13.58
C GLU A 156 -22.28 16.94 -12.47
N VAL A 157 -20.96 16.68 -12.47
CA VAL A 157 -20.29 15.75 -11.53
C VAL A 157 -19.04 16.40 -10.90
N PRO A 158 -19.21 17.46 -10.08
CA PRO A 158 -18.11 18.23 -9.50
C PRO A 158 -17.09 17.40 -8.70
N ASN A 159 -17.50 16.30 -8.05
CA ASN A 159 -16.57 15.41 -7.35
C ASN A 159 -15.68 14.60 -8.31
N VAL A 160 -16.25 14.05 -9.40
CA VAL A 160 -15.46 13.41 -10.47
C VAL A 160 -14.53 14.44 -11.13
N ARG A 161 -15.06 15.63 -11.46
CA ARG A 161 -14.29 16.75 -12.04
C ARG A 161 -13.11 17.16 -11.16
N ARG A 162 -13.31 17.27 -9.84
CA ARG A 162 -12.26 17.56 -8.86
C ARG A 162 -11.22 16.43 -8.82
N ALA A 163 -11.64 15.19 -8.62
CA ALA A 163 -10.73 14.05 -8.51
C ALA A 163 -9.88 13.86 -9.78
N PHE A 164 -10.47 14.00 -10.97
CA PHE A 164 -9.78 13.85 -12.25
C PHE A 164 -8.73 14.95 -12.49
N SER A 165 -8.83 16.10 -11.80
CA SER A 165 -7.81 17.17 -11.88
C SER A 165 -6.46 16.81 -11.21
N MET A 166 -6.35 15.65 -10.57
CA MET A 166 -5.09 15.08 -10.09
C MET A 166 -4.28 14.41 -11.22
N ASP A 167 -4.91 14.04 -12.34
CA ASP A 167 -4.20 13.55 -13.52
C ASP A 167 -3.59 14.71 -14.31
N ASP A 168 -2.27 14.82 -14.29
CA ASP A 168 -1.53 15.74 -15.16
C ASP A 168 -1.24 15.15 -16.55
N THR A 169 -1.51 13.85 -16.76
CA THR A 169 -1.25 13.16 -18.03
C THR A 169 -2.32 13.42 -19.10
N ARG A 170 -3.43 14.08 -18.75
CA ARG A 170 -4.60 14.36 -19.60
C ARG A 170 -5.23 13.10 -20.23
N ARG A 171 -4.96 11.92 -19.66
CA ARG A 171 -5.58 10.64 -20.08
C ARG A 171 -7.01 10.53 -19.57
N PHE A 172 -7.32 11.21 -18.47
CA PHE A 172 -8.63 11.23 -17.84
C PHE A 172 -9.55 12.22 -18.58
N GLN A 173 -10.56 11.70 -19.29
CA GLN A 173 -11.54 12.52 -20.00
C GLN A 173 -12.87 12.55 -19.24
N LEU A 174 -13.40 13.75 -19.01
CA LEU A 174 -14.76 13.97 -18.50
C LEU A 174 -15.55 14.75 -19.55
N LEU A 175 -16.62 14.14 -20.03
CA LEU A 175 -17.51 14.66 -21.06
C LEU A 175 -18.91 14.78 -20.44
N ILE A 176 -19.48 15.98 -20.47
CA ILE A 176 -20.80 16.25 -19.86
C ILE A 176 -21.76 16.63 -20.98
N TRP A 177 -22.78 15.80 -21.18
CA TRP A 177 -23.72 15.87 -22.29
C TRP A 177 -25.14 15.92 -21.75
N GLU A 178 -25.54 17.07 -21.20
CA GLU A 178 -26.89 17.26 -20.64
C GLU A 178 -27.99 16.97 -21.68
N ARG A 179 -27.76 17.33 -22.96
CA ARG A 179 -28.68 17.06 -24.07
C ARG A 179 -28.04 16.15 -25.11
N GLN A 180 -28.86 15.47 -25.91
CA GLN A 180 -28.40 14.59 -27.00
C GLN A 180 -27.65 15.34 -28.11
N GLN A 181 -27.91 16.64 -28.29
CA GLN A 181 -27.20 17.48 -29.27
C GLN A 181 -25.75 17.81 -28.87
N ASP A 182 -25.40 17.60 -27.60
CA ASP A 182 -24.06 17.86 -27.08
C ASP A 182 -23.14 16.62 -27.23
N GLU A 183 -23.66 15.48 -27.69
CA GLU A 183 -22.93 14.23 -27.88
C GLU A 183 -21.90 14.33 -29.01
N ARG A 184 -20.62 14.23 -28.66
CA ARG A 184 -19.48 14.30 -29.58
C ARG A 184 -18.56 13.11 -29.42
N LEU A 185 -18.86 12.05 -30.17
CA LEU A 185 -18.11 10.78 -30.10
C LEU A 185 -16.72 10.89 -30.70
N GLU A 186 -16.45 11.90 -31.54
CA GLU A 186 -15.18 12.11 -32.26
C GLU A 186 -13.99 12.13 -31.30
N SER A 187 -14.08 12.87 -30.19
CA SER A 187 -13.00 12.95 -29.19
C SER A 187 -12.70 11.59 -28.57
N ILE A 188 -13.73 10.79 -28.26
CA ILE A 188 -13.57 9.44 -27.70
C ILE A 188 -13.00 8.50 -28.77
N THR A 189 -13.51 8.56 -29.99
CA THR A 189 -13.06 7.76 -31.12
C THR A 189 -11.60 8.04 -31.45
N TYR A 190 -11.20 9.28 -31.72
CA TYR A 190 -9.84 9.60 -32.15
C TYR A 190 -8.83 9.67 -31.00
N CYS A 191 -9.12 10.41 -29.92
CA CYS A 191 -8.15 10.61 -28.84
C CYS A 191 -8.09 9.47 -27.81
N THR A 192 -9.13 8.62 -27.72
CA THR A 192 -9.12 7.47 -26.80
C THR A 192 -9.01 6.14 -27.52
N LEU A 193 -10.00 5.77 -28.33
CA LEU A 193 -10.16 4.40 -28.83
C LEU A 193 -9.18 4.07 -29.96
N CYS A 194 -9.13 4.92 -30.99
CA CYS A 194 -8.31 4.75 -32.17
C CYS A 194 -6.92 5.39 -32.06
N TYR A 195 -6.60 6.03 -30.92
CA TYR A 195 -5.37 6.80 -30.70
C TYR A 195 -4.09 6.03 -31.05
N ASP A 196 -3.26 6.65 -31.90
CA ASP A 196 -1.97 6.16 -32.34
C ASP A 196 -0.83 6.82 -31.52
N LYS A 197 -0.15 6.05 -30.65
CA LYS A 197 1.01 6.51 -29.86
C LYS A 197 2.20 6.97 -30.74
N CYS A 198 2.34 6.44 -31.95
CA CYS A 198 3.43 6.77 -32.88
C CYS A 198 3.05 7.90 -33.84
N LYS A 199 1.75 8.19 -34.01
CA LYS A 199 1.21 9.28 -34.84
C LYS A 199 0.02 9.96 -34.13
N PRO A 200 0.24 10.63 -32.99
CA PRO A 200 -0.82 11.33 -32.30
C PRO A 200 -1.42 12.41 -33.20
N ASP A 201 -2.74 12.53 -33.19
CA ASP A 201 -3.44 13.66 -33.80
C ASP A 201 -3.12 14.93 -32.99
N THR A 202 -2.94 16.07 -33.67
CA THR A 202 -2.62 17.37 -33.03
C THR A 202 -3.69 17.82 -32.02
N ASN A 203 -4.94 17.36 -32.17
CA ASN A 203 -6.03 17.66 -31.24
C ASN A 203 -6.01 16.76 -29.99
N CYS A 204 -5.14 15.74 -29.97
CA CYS A 204 -5.07 14.69 -28.96
C CYS A 204 -3.70 14.67 -28.24
N GLU A 205 -2.98 15.80 -28.16
CA GLU A 205 -1.60 15.84 -27.62
C GLU A 205 -1.51 15.34 -26.16
N VAL A 206 -1.05 14.09 -26.02
CA VAL A 206 -0.56 13.54 -24.75
C VAL A 206 0.91 13.91 -24.60
N THR A 207 1.16 15.10 -24.07
CA THR A 207 2.50 15.53 -23.63
C THR A 207 3.09 14.51 -22.66
N VAL A 208 4.40 14.21 -22.77
CA VAL A 208 5.13 13.52 -21.69
C VAL A 208 4.91 14.33 -20.40
N PRO A 209 4.31 13.75 -19.35
CA PRO A 209 3.71 14.56 -18.29
C PRO A 209 4.81 15.23 -17.46
N PRO A 210 4.85 16.57 -17.40
CA PRO A 210 6.01 17.32 -16.90
C PRO A 210 6.26 17.06 -15.40
N PRO A 211 7.47 17.31 -14.87
CA PRO A 211 7.72 17.16 -13.44
C PRO A 211 6.75 18.01 -12.62
N VAL A 212 6.14 17.41 -11.60
CA VAL A 212 5.16 18.09 -10.75
C VAL A 212 5.86 19.18 -9.95
N MET A 213 5.52 20.44 -10.20
CA MET A 213 5.88 21.54 -9.32
C MET A 213 5.13 21.38 -7.98
N VAL A 214 5.81 20.95 -6.92
CA VAL A 214 5.26 20.84 -5.55
C VAL A 214 6.11 21.65 -4.58
N ASN A 215 5.46 22.39 -3.69
CA ASN A 215 6.12 23.26 -2.71
C ASN A 215 6.04 22.59 -1.33
N MET A 216 6.80 21.51 -1.17
CA MET A 216 6.72 20.57 -0.04
C MET A 216 8.11 20.30 0.54
N ASP A 217 8.14 19.84 1.79
CA ASP A 217 9.32 19.23 2.41
C ASP A 217 9.11 17.72 2.42
N ILE A 218 9.94 16.97 1.69
CA ILE A 218 9.81 15.52 1.49
C ILE A 218 11.03 14.83 2.09
N THR A 219 10.84 13.92 3.05
CA THR A 219 11.93 13.11 3.61
C THR A 219 11.68 11.64 3.33
N TYR A 220 12.63 10.99 2.68
CA TYR A 220 12.66 9.54 2.53
C TYR A 220 13.34 8.93 3.74
N VAL A 221 12.63 8.06 4.45
CA VAL A 221 13.17 7.23 5.54
C VAL A 221 13.23 5.80 5.01
N MET A 222 14.44 5.34 4.71
CA MET A 222 14.67 4.08 4.00
C MET A 222 15.09 2.99 4.98
N ASP A 223 14.47 1.81 4.86
CA ASP A 223 14.92 0.60 5.53
C ASP A 223 16.27 0.15 4.97
N SER A 224 17.20 -0.12 5.88
CA SER A 224 18.59 -0.49 5.56
C SER A 224 19.09 -1.56 6.54
N SER A 225 18.16 -2.24 7.21
CA SER A 225 18.41 -3.26 8.23
C SER A 225 19.04 -4.53 7.67
N GLY A 226 19.49 -5.43 8.54
CA GLY A 226 19.95 -6.78 8.17
C GLY A 226 18.82 -7.75 7.80
N SER A 227 17.59 -7.27 7.60
CA SER A 227 16.40 -8.09 7.32
C SER A 227 15.63 -7.67 6.06
N ILE A 228 16.10 -6.66 5.33
CA ILE A 228 15.68 -6.39 3.94
C ILE A 228 16.68 -7.05 2.99
N ASP A 229 16.17 -7.69 1.93
CA ASP A 229 17.02 -8.34 0.92
C ASP A 229 17.81 -7.30 0.10
N SER A 230 18.99 -7.68 -0.43
CA SER A 230 19.86 -6.75 -1.14
C SER A 230 19.26 -6.24 -2.45
N ASP A 231 18.51 -7.09 -3.17
CA ASP A 231 17.81 -6.69 -4.40
C ASP A 231 16.62 -5.76 -4.04
N GLU A 232 15.95 -5.99 -2.90
CA GLU A 232 14.91 -5.08 -2.37
C GLU A 232 15.47 -3.71 -1.94
N PHE A 233 16.64 -3.69 -1.29
CA PHE A 233 17.35 -2.46 -0.94
C PHE A 233 17.76 -1.65 -2.18
N GLU A 234 18.36 -2.29 -3.19
CA GLU A 234 18.70 -1.61 -4.45
C GLU A 234 17.45 -1.13 -5.21
N ARG A 235 16.31 -1.83 -5.10
CA ARG A 235 15.02 -1.37 -5.66
C ARG A 235 14.48 -0.16 -4.90
N ALA A 236 14.63 -0.10 -3.57
CA ALA A 236 14.31 1.12 -2.79
C ALA A 236 15.19 2.30 -3.23
N LYS A 237 16.49 2.05 -3.43
CA LYS A 237 17.48 3.03 -3.89
C LYS A 237 17.16 3.59 -5.28
N ASP A 238 16.81 2.73 -6.25
CA ASP A 238 16.31 3.12 -7.57
C ASP A 238 14.96 3.86 -7.51
N PHE A 239 14.04 3.44 -6.62
CA PHE A 239 12.77 4.12 -6.42
C PHE A 239 12.96 5.57 -5.96
N VAL A 240 13.78 5.82 -4.94
CA VAL A 240 14.08 7.20 -4.50
C VAL A 240 14.76 7.97 -5.62
N SER A 241 15.80 7.40 -6.24
CA SER A 241 16.53 8.00 -7.37
C SER A 241 15.62 8.42 -8.54
N THR A 242 14.66 7.57 -8.91
CA THR A 242 13.70 7.82 -9.99
C THR A 242 12.60 8.82 -9.59
N MET A 243 12.15 8.81 -8.33
CA MET A 243 11.16 9.78 -7.84
C MET A 243 11.63 11.23 -7.97
N LEU A 244 12.94 11.50 -7.86
CA LEU A 244 13.53 12.83 -8.08
C LEU A 244 13.36 13.38 -9.51
N ASP A 245 12.95 12.56 -10.48
CA ASP A 245 12.58 13.00 -11.82
C ASP A 245 11.08 13.32 -12.00
N HIS A 246 10.23 12.93 -11.04
CA HIS A 246 8.78 13.14 -11.12
C HIS A 246 8.31 14.49 -10.57
N PHE A 247 9.15 15.24 -9.87
CA PHE A 247 8.83 16.57 -9.35
C PHE A 247 9.96 17.59 -9.52
N VAL A 248 9.62 18.87 -9.45
CA VAL A 248 10.60 19.97 -9.49
C VAL A 248 11.26 20.07 -8.11
N ILE A 249 12.58 19.98 -8.05
CA ILE A 249 13.39 20.20 -6.84
C ILE A 249 13.94 21.63 -6.86
N THR A 250 13.96 22.28 -5.70
CA THR A 250 14.37 23.69 -5.58
C THR A 250 15.88 23.89 -5.76
N SER A 251 16.26 24.96 -6.44
CA SER A 251 17.65 25.43 -6.54
C SER A 251 18.11 26.23 -5.32
N GLU A 252 17.19 26.71 -4.49
CA GLU A 252 17.47 27.65 -3.39
C GLU A 252 16.83 27.20 -2.06
N PRO A 253 17.20 26.04 -1.50
CA PRO A 253 16.47 25.40 -0.39
C PRO A 253 16.49 26.18 0.95
N ARG A 254 17.26 27.27 1.04
CA ARG A 254 17.26 28.21 2.18
C ARG A 254 16.46 29.49 1.92
N GLY A 255 16.21 29.83 0.64
CA GLY A 255 15.64 31.11 0.23
C GLY A 255 14.23 30.98 -0.35
N SER A 256 14.03 30.04 -1.29
CA SER A 256 12.82 29.92 -2.09
C SER A 256 11.83 28.88 -1.56
N ASP A 257 10.55 29.23 -1.65
CA ASP A 257 9.43 28.37 -1.33
C ASP A 257 8.91 27.60 -2.56
N GLU A 258 9.48 27.84 -3.75
CA GLU A 258 9.18 27.10 -4.99
C GLU A 258 10.01 25.81 -5.14
N GLY A 259 9.36 24.73 -5.57
CA GLY A 259 9.97 23.42 -5.83
C GLY A 259 10.34 22.66 -4.56
N ALA A 260 10.30 21.33 -4.59
CA ALA A 260 10.46 20.46 -3.43
C ALA A 260 11.85 20.57 -2.79
N ARG A 261 11.91 20.41 -1.46
CA ARG A 261 13.13 20.05 -0.75
C ARG A 261 13.09 18.56 -0.43
N VAL A 262 14.24 17.89 -0.54
CA VAL A 262 14.34 16.44 -0.32
C VAL A 262 15.46 16.11 0.64
N ALA A 263 15.16 15.28 1.63
CA ALA A 263 16.12 14.64 2.51
C ALA A 263 16.05 13.11 2.35
N LEU A 264 17.16 12.44 2.66
CA LEU A 264 17.26 10.98 2.71
C LEU A 264 17.95 10.56 4.02
N VAL A 265 17.31 9.63 4.71
CA VAL A 265 17.73 9.09 6.00
C VAL A 265 17.64 7.56 5.93
N GLN A 266 18.74 6.87 6.22
CA GLN A 266 18.77 5.42 6.35
C GLN A 266 18.57 5.02 7.81
N GLN A 267 17.66 4.10 8.08
CA GLN A 267 17.41 3.55 9.42
C GLN A 267 18.29 2.31 9.68
N ALA A 268 18.31 1.81 10.92
CA ALA A 268 19.05 0.60 11.29
C ALA A 268 20.58 0.62 11.05
N PRO A 269 21.34 1.63 11.51
CA PRO A 269 22.80 1.53 11.60
C PRO A 269 23.22 0.43 12.59
N GLN A 270 24.16 -0.45 12.18
CA GLN A 270 24.73 -1.53 13.02
C GLN A 270 25.11 -1.11 14.45
N SER A 271 25.58 0.13 14.64
CA SER A 271 26.00 0.66 15.95
C SER A 271 24.85 1.00 16.92
N PHE A 272 23.60 1.06 16.46
CA PHE A 272 22.47 1.49 17.29
C PHE A 272 21.82 0.33 18.06
N ILE A 273 22.38 0.05 19.24
CA ILE A 273 21.88 -0.99 20.17
C ILE A 273 21.12 -0.34 21.33
N SER A 274 19.98 0.32 21.03
CA SER A 274 19.02 0.92 21.98
C SER A 274 19.61 1.91 23.03
N ASN A 275 20.86 2.33 22.88
CA ASN A 275 21.60 3.11 23.86
C ASN A 275 21.69 4.59 23.46
N ARG A 276 21.46 5.49 24.41
CA ARG A 276 21.00 6.88 24.17
C ARG A 276 22.02 7.82 23.51
N SER A 277 23.27 7.40 23.36
CA SER A 277 24.37 8.23 22.84
C SER A 277 24.65 8.02 21.34
N ILE A 278 23.96 7.09 20.68
CA ILE A 278 24.18 6.74 19.26
C ILE A 278 22.94 7.12 18.44
N SER A 279 23.14 7.63 17.22
CA SER A 279 22.05 8.00 16.32
C SER A 279 21.27 6.75 15.86
N PRO A 280 19.92 6.77 15.85
CA PRO A 280 19.10 5.68 15.30
C PRO A 280 19.14 5.60 13.76
N VAL A 281 19.86 6.52 13.10
CA VAL A 281 19.90 6.66 11.64
C VAL A 281 21.28 7.09 11.13
N ASN A 282 21.58 6.75 9.88
CA ASN A 282 22.55 7.48 9.08
C ASN A 282 21.84 8.56 8.24
N LYS A 283 22.30 9.81 8.29
CA LYS A 283 21.75 10.88 7.45
C LYS A 283 22.59 11.02 6.19
N GLU A 284 22.03 10.61 5.06
CA GLU A 284 22.65 10.75 3.74
C GLU A 284 22.68 12.21 3.31
N PHE A 285 21.53 12.88 3.36
CA PHE A 285 21.44 14.32 3.12
C PHE A 285 20.17 14.94 3.71
N ASP A 286 20.29 16.21 4.07
CA ASP A 286 19.27 17.05 4.68
C ASP A 286 18.51 17.90 3.63
N LEU A 287 17.34 18.46 4.00
CA LEU A 287 16.46 19.28 3.14
C LEU A 287 17.16 20.48 2.48
N ILE A 288 18.32 20.89 3.00
CA ILE A 288 19.14 22.03 2.55
C ILE A 288 20.54 21.65 2.05
N THR A 289 20.85 20.36 1.92
CA THR A 289 22.21 19.88 1.54
C THR A 289 22.48 20.03 0.05
N TYR A 290 21.52 19.68 -0.79
CA TYR A 290 21.66 19.68 -2.26
C TYR A 290 20.65 20.63 -2.91
N SER A 291 21.13 21.45 -3.84
CA SER A 291 20.36 22.39 -4.67
C SER A 291 20.05 21.86 -6.08
N GLY A 292 20.19 20.55 -6.32
CA GLY A 292 19.97 19.98 -7.64
C GLY A 292 19.93 18.45 -7.66
N LYS A 293 18.91 17.89 -8.33
CA LYS A 293 18.63 16.45 -8.35
C LYS A 293 19.79 15.58 -8.85
N ASN A 294 20.63 16.08 -9.75
CA ASN A 294 21.75 15.31 -10.30
C ASN A 294 22.80 14.97 -9.23
N LEU A 295 22.97 15.82 -8.20
CA LEU A 295 23.86 15.56 -7.07
C LEU A 295 23.23 14.56 -6.10
N MET A 296 21.94 14.73 -5.79
CA MET A 296 21.17 13.76 -4.99
C MET A 296 21.20 12.37 -5.63
N LYS A 297 20.88 12.25 -6.92
CA LYS A 297 20.90 10.98 -7.66
C LYS A 297 22.30 10.35 -7.70
N ARG A 298 23.36 11.17 -7.79
CA ARG A 298 24.74 10.67 -7.67
C ARG A 298 24.99 10.06 -6.30
N HIS A 299 24.75 10.81 -5.23
CA HIS A 299 24.92 10.33 -3.85
C HIS A 299 24.15 9.02 -3.60
N ILE A 300 22.88 8.97 -4.04
CA ILE A 300 22.01 7.79 -3.92
C ILE A 300 22.58 6.56 -4.63
N GLN A 301 23.33 6.71 -5.72
CA GLN A 301 23.86 5.58 -6.49
C GLN A 301 25.31 5.21 -6.11
N GLU A 302 26.13 6.20 -5.76
CA GLU A 302 27.58 6.05 -5.56
C GLU A 302 28.01 5.99 -4.06
N SER A 303 27.11 6.27 -3.11
CA SER A 303 27.48 6.38 -1.67
C SER A 303 26.47 5.80 -0.69
N VAL A 304 25.23 5.52 -1.11
CA VAL A 304 24.21 4.89 -0.26
C VAL A 304 24.36 3.37 -0.32
N HIS A 305 24.69 2.79 0.82
CA HIS A 305 24.89 1.35 1.04
C HIS A 305 24.06 0.89 2.25
N GLN A 306 23.66 -0.38 2.23
CA GLN A 306 22.88 -1.01 3.30
C GLN A 306 23.67 -0.98 4.62
N LEU A 307 22.96 -0.82 5.74
CA LEU A 307 23.56 -0.60 7.06
C LEU A 307 23.54 -1.83 7.97
N GLU A 308 22.75 -2.84 7.61
CA GLU A 308 22.66 -4.18 8.20
C GLU A 308 22.31 -4.28 9.69
N GLY A 309 21.93 -3.17 10.34
CA GLY A 309 21.57 -3.14 11.76
C GLY A 309 20.13 -3.64 12.07
N PRO A 310 19.71 -3.56 13.35
CA PRO A 310 18.36 -3.91 13.77
C PRO A 310 17.34 -2.84 13.37
N SER A 311 16.15 -3.26 12.90
CA SER A 311 15.09 -2.34 12.44
C SER A 311 14.49 -1.52 13.59
N ALA A 312 14.64 -0.20 13.54
CA ALA A 312 14.37 0.77 14.61
C ALA A 312 13.65 2.04 14.09
N ILE A 313 12.65 1.83 13.23
CA ILE A 313 11.93 2.88 12.50
C ILE A 313 11.23 3.91 13.41
N GLY A 314 10.75 3.53 14.60
CA GLY A 314 10.11 4.44 15.55
C GLY A 314 11.07 5.51 16.08
N HIS A 315 12.26 5.09 16.52
CA HIS A 315 13.35 6.02 16.87
C HIS A 315 13.87 6.80 15.65
N ALA A 316 13.92 6.18 14.47
CA ALA A 316 14.34 6.86 13.23
C ALA A 316 13.37 7.98 12.82
N LEU A 317 12.06 7.76 12.95
CA LEU A 317 11.01 8.75 12.67
C LEU A 317 11.07 9.92 13.66
N GLN A 318 11.21 9.64 14.95
CA GLN A 318 11.39 10.68 16.00
C GLN A 318 12.59 11.56 15.65
N TRP A 319 13.76 10.94 15.43
CA TRP A 319 14.97 11.65 15.07
C TRP A 319 14.79 12.47 13.79
N THR A 320 14.10 11.93 12.78
CA THR A 320 13.84 12.61 11.50
C THR A 320 12.97 13.86 11.69
N ILE A 321 11.91 13.78 12.49
CA ILE A 321 11.06 14.92 12.83
C ILE A 321 11.89 16.01 13.54
N ASP A 322 12.65 15.62 14.56
CA ASP A 322 13.41 16.54 15.41
C ASP A 322 14.65 17.15 14.75
N ASN A 323 15.27 16.45 13.80
CA ASN A 323 16.57 16.84 13.21
C ASN A 323 16.51 17.27 11.75
N ILE A 324 15.50 16.86 10.99
CA ILE A 324 15.29 17.30 9.60
C ILE A 324 14.22 18.39 9.56
N PHE A 325 13.01 18.11 10.05
CA PHE A 325 11.86 19.01 9.85
C PHE A 325 11.85 20.20 10.82
N PHE A 326 12.05 19.99 12.12
CA PHE A 326 12.07 21.11 13.08
C PHE A 326 13.34 21.97 13.00
N LYS A 327 14.38 21.51 12.29
CA LYS A 327 15.59 22.29 12.00
C LYS A 327 15.59 22.93 10.60
N ALA A 328 14.54 22.72 9.81
CA ALA A 328 14.42 23.28 8.46
C ALA A 328 14.18 24.81 8.51
N PRO A 329 14.97 25.63 7.79
CA PRO A 329 14.68 27.06 7.66
C PRO A 329 13.40 27.24 6.83
N LYS A 330 12.44 28.04 7.29
CA LYS A 330 11.08 28.14 6.71
C LYS A 330 10.40 26.76 6.56
N PRO A 331 9.83 26.16 7.61
CA PRO A 331 9.07 24.91 7.48
C PRO A 331 7.88 25.10 6.54
N ARG A 332 7.68 24.18 5.58
CA ARG A 332 6.58 24.29 4.60
C ARG A 332 5.29 23.67 5.13
N GLN A 333 4.16 24.11 4.54
CA GLN A 333 2.82 23.65 4.93
C GLN A 333 2.67 22.12 4.81
N HIS A 334 3.15 21.54 3.72
CA HIS A 334 3.15 20.10 3.49
C HIS A 334 4.52 19.51 3.86
N ARG A 335 4.55 18.81 5.00
CA ARG A 335 5.68 17.98 5.44
C ARG A 335 5.32 16.52 5.21
N VAL A 336 6.05 15.85 4.33
CA VAL A 336 5.75 14.50 3.85
C VAL A 336 6.89 13.56 4.22
N ILE A 337 6.56 12.46 4.89
CA ILE A 337 7.50 11.39 5.20
C ILE A 337 7.15 10.19 4.32
N PHE A 338 8.06 9.83 3.42
CA PHE A 338 7.99 8.60 2.64
C PHE A 338 8.84 7.54 3.34
N THR A 339 8.20 6.65 4.10
CA THR A 339 8.87 5.51 4.69
C THR A 339 8.90 4.36 3.68
N ILE A 340 10.07 3.78 3.43
CA ILE A 340 10.22 2.57 2.60
C ILE A 340 10.69 1.45 3.52
N LEU A 341 9.91 0.36 3.62
CA LEU A 341 10.17 -0.75 4.54
C LEU A 341 10.23 -2.09 3.81
N GLY A 342 11.17 -2.97 4.17
CA GLY A 342 11.16 -4.40 3.79
C GLY A 342 11.11 -5.34 5.01
N SER A 343 11.56 -4.86 6.17
CA SER A 343 11.59 -5.58 7.45
C SER A 343 10.41 -5.24 8.37
N LYS A 344 10.10 -6.14 9.31
CA LYS A 344 9.26 -5.82 10.48
C LYS A 344 10.03 -4.91 11.43
N THR A 345 9.34 -3.96 12.06
CA THR A 345 9.87 -3.21 13.21
C THR A 345 10.22 -4.16 14.35
N SER A 346 11.38 -3.95 14.97
CA SER A 346 11.82 -4.75 16.12
C SER A 346 10.84 -4.64 17.28
N SER A 347 10.61 -5.74 18.01
CA SER A 347 9.63 -5.82 19.10
C SER A 347 9.77 -4.72 20.15
N TRP A 348 11.00 -4.32 20.48
CA TRP A 348 11.32 -3.26 21.45
C TRP A 348 11.03 -1.84 20.95
N ASP A 349 10.91 -1.62 19.63
CA ASP A 349 10.70 -0.31 19.02
C ASP A 349 9.23 -0.06 18.60
N ARG A 350 8.41 -1.11 18.46
CA ARG A 350 7.00 -1.02 18.01
C ARG A 350 6.15 -0.05 18.84
N GLN A 351 6.31 -0.04 20.16
CA GLN A 351 5.59 0.90 21.02
C GLN A 351 5.96 2.35 20.69
N LYS A 352 7.27 2.62 20.50
CA LYS A 352 7.75 3.95 20.13
C LYS A 352 7.32 4.35 18.72
N LEU A 353 7.32 3.41 17.76
CA LEU A 353 6.77 3.61 16.42
C LEU A 353 5.32 4.09 16.47
N ARG A 354 4.45 3.39 17.23
CA ARG A 354 3.02 3.73 17.33
C ARG A 354 2.80 5.12 17.93
N GLU A 355 3.50 5.44 19.02
CA GLU A 355 3.48 6.78 19.64
C GLU A 355 3.91 7.88 18.66
N VAL A 356 5.06 7.70 18.01
CA VAL A 356 5.65 8.71 17.11
C VAL A 356 4.82 8.89 15.85
N ALA A 357 4.32 7.80 15.26
CA ALA A 357 3.47 7.87 14.06
C ALA A 357 2.14 8.59 14.36
N LEU A 358 1.53 8.33 15.52
CA LEU A 358 0.32 9.05 15.96
C LEU A 358 0.62 10.54 16.21
N GLN A 359 1.66 10.85 16.99
CA GLN A 359 2.08 12.23 17.27
C GLN A 359 2.40 13.01 15.99
N ALA A 360 3.11 12.41 15.03
CA ALA A 360 3.43 13.01 13.74
C ALA A 360 2.16 13.32 12.93
N LYS A 361 1.24 12.35 12.81
CA LYS A 361 -0.04 12.55 12.10
C LYS A 361 -0.88 13.65 12.75
N CYS A 362 -0.91 13.73 14.08
CA CYS A 362 -1.56 14.82 14.82
C CYS A 362 -0.90 16.19 14.62
N GLN A 363 0.42 16.25 14.48
CA GLN A 363 1.16 17.45 14.11
C GLN A 363 1.01 17.83 12.61
N GLY A 364 0.18 17.12 11.85
CA GLY A 364 -0.08 17.38 10.42
C GLY A 364 1.02 16.89 9.48
N PHE A 365 1.86 15.93 9.89
CA PHE A 365 2.73 15.22 8.96
C PHE A 365 1.93 14.26 8.08
N ILE A 366 2.30 14.20 6.81
CA ILE A 366 1.72 13.31 5.81
C ILE A 366 2.62 12.07 5.73
N MET A 367 2.16 10.97 6.33
CA MET A 367 2.88 9.69 6.35
C MET A 367 2.47 8.85 5.15
N PHE A 368 3.42 8.57 4.25
CA PHE A 368 3.27 7.62 3.14
C PHE A 368 4.21 6.43 3.35
N THR A 369 3.70 5.22 3.14
CA THR A 369 4.45 3.98 3.35
C THR A 369 4.52 3.17 2.06
N LEU A 370 5.74 2.86 1.62
CA LEU A 370 6.00 1.84 0.60
C LEU A 370 6.52 0.58 1.30
N ALA A 371 5.70 -0.46 1.37
CA ALA A 371 6.08 -1.76 1.90
C ALA A 371 6.55 -2.67 0.76
N LEU A 372 7.73 -3.25 0.93
CA LEU A 372 8.38 -4.20 0.05
C LEU A 372 8.18 -5.62 0.62
N GLY A 373 7.80 -6.56 -0.23
CA GLY A 373 7.48 -7.93 0.17
C GLY A 373 6.19 -8.08 0.99
N ASN A 374 6.01 -9.27 1.56
CA ASN A 374 4.88 -9.60 2.44
C ASN A 374 5.30 -9.73 3.92
N ASN A 375 6.53 -9.35 4.25
CA ASN A 375 7.13 -9.63 5.55
C ASN A 375 6.57 -8.76 6.69
N ILE A 376 5.82 -7.69 6.38
CA ILE A 376 5.33 -6.70 7.35
C ILE A 376 3.82 -6.88 7.59
N THR A 377 3.36 -6.76 8.83
CA THR A 377 1.93 -6.91 9.15
C THR A 377 1.13 -5.69 8.69
N SER A 378 -0.11 -5.93 8.24
CA SER A 378 -1.03 -4.87 7.81
C SER A 378 -1.37 -3.88 8.93
N SER A 379 -1.30 -4.31 10.20
CA SER A 379 -1.43 -3.43 11.37
C SER A 379 -0.33 -2.38 11.43
N GLU A 380 0.94 -2.79 11.42
CA GLU A 380 2.13 -1.93 11.50
C GLU A 380 2.15 -0.90 10.35
N LEU A 381 1.81 -1.36 9.14
CA LEU A 381 1.69 -0.52 7.95
C LEU A 381 0.55 0.51 8.02
N THR A 382 -0.55 0.18 8.71
CA THR A 382 -1.71 1.08 8.88
C THR A 382 -1.50 2.05 10.06
N GLU A 383 -0.85 1.61 11.13
CA GLU A 383 -0.44 2.46 12.26
C GLU A 383 0.54 3.54 11.80
N LEU A 384 1.48 3.20 10.91
CA LEU A 384 2.45 4.15 10.33
C LEU A 384 1.80 5.15 9.36
N SER A 385 0.92 4.69 8.48
CA SER A 385 0.40 5.50 7.36
C SER A 385 -0.65 6.55 7.79
N SER A 386 -0.80 7.61 6.99
CA SER A 386 -1.90 8.58 7.13
C SER A 386 -3.22 8.04 6.56
N PHE A 387 -4.34 8.60 7.02
CA PHE A 387 -5.66 8.30 6.47
C PHE A 387 -5.94 9.13 5.19
N PRO A 388 -6.61 8.59 4.16
CA PRO A 388 -7.09 7.21 3.99
C PRO A 388 -5.95 6.24 3.70
N ALA A 389 -5.96 5.07 4.32
CA ALA A 389 -4.86 4.11 4.23
C ALA A 389 -4.56 3.71 2.78
N GLU A 390 -5.56 3.42 1.94
CA GLU A 390 -5.30 2.99 0.55
C GLU A 390 -4.87 4.14 -0.39
N GLN A 391 -4.68 5.36 0.12
CA GLN A 391 -4.06 6.47 -0.60
C GLN A 391 -2.62 6.75 -0.14
N HIS A 392 -2.23 6.23 1.03
CA HIS A 392 -0.94 6.48 1.69
C HIS A 392 -0.07 5.23 1.84
N LEU A 393 -0.66 4.03 1.71
CA LEU A 393 0.03 2.76 1.79
C LEU A 393 0.05 2.08 0.42
N VAL A 394 1.24 1.77 -0.06
CA VAL A 394 1.47 0.85 -1.19
C VAL A 394 2.24 -0.35 -0.68
N GLN A 395 1.61 -1.52 -0.66
CA GLN A 395 2.27 -2.79 -0.36
C GLN A 395 2.52 -3.57 -1.64
N LEU A 396 3.78 -3.91 -1.90
CA LEU A 396 4.24 -4.66 -3.06
C LEU A 396 4.58 -6.09 -2.65
N GLY A 397 3.64 -7.02 -2.85
CA GLY A 397 3.81 -8.42 -2.43
C GLY A 397 4.94 -9.18 -3.16
N ARG A 398 5.56 -8.58 -4.17
CA ARG A 398 6.88 -8.89 -4.74
C ARG A 398 7.51 -7.58 -5.22
N VAL A 399 8.83 -7.54 -5.38
CA VAL A 399 9.59 -6.33 -5.72
C VAL A 399 10.08 -6.38 -7.18
N LEU A 400 9.22 -6.85 -8.10
CA LEU A 400 9.57 -6.93 -9.52
C LEU A 400 9.52 -5.53 -10.17
N LYS A 401 10.24 -5.35 -11.28
CA LYS A 401 10.31 -4.08 -12.03
C LYS A 401 8.94 -3.51 -12.42
N LEU A 402 7.92 -4.35 -12.62
CA LEU A 402 6.55 -3.92 -12.93
C LEU A 402 5.79 -3.40 -11.70
N GLU A 403 6.08 -3.92 -10.51
CA GLU A 403 5.48 -3.52 -9.23
C GLU A 403 6.11 -2.21 -8.73
N MET A 404 7.43 -2.06 -8.87
CA MET A 404 8.11 -0.78 -8.65
C MET A 404 7.60 0.32 -9.61
N ALA A 405 7.35 -0.02 -10.88
CA ALA A 405 6.76 0.91 -11.84
C ALA A 405 5.28 1.27 -11.53
N TYR A 406 4.55 0.42 -10.80
CA TYR A 406 3.25 0.77 -10.23
C TYR A 406 3.43 1.77 -9.08
N ALA A 407 4.33 1.49 -8.12
CA ALA A 407 4.58 2.37 -6.98
C ALA A 407 5.08 3.77 -7.38
N GLN A 408 5.98 3.87 -8.37
CA GLN A 408 6.45 5.15 -8.90
C GLN A 408 5.30 6.01 -9.47
N LYS A 409 4.43 5.41 -10.29
CA LYS A 409 3.28 6.10 -10.87
C LYS A 409 2.22 6.46 -9.84
N PHE A 410 1.95 5.56 -8.88
CA PHE A 410 1.05 5.82 -7.76
C PHE A 410 1.55 7.03 -6.95
N SER A 411 2.83 7.02 -6.59
CA SER A 411 3.49 8.11 -5.83
C SER A 411 3.48 9.44 -6.59
N ARG A 412 3.66 9.42 -7.92
CA ARG A 412 3.51 10.63 -8.76
C ARG A 412 2.09 11.22 -8.67
N VAL A 413 1.04 10.40 -8.80
CA VAL A 413 -0.34 10.91 -8.73
C VAL A 413 -0.70 11.31 -7.29
N PHE A 414 -0.14 10.64 -6.28
CA PHE A 414 -0.25 11.03 -4.87
C PHE A 414 0.35 12.42 -4.60
N LEU A 415 1.52 12.77 -5.18
CA LEU A 415 2.06 14.14 -5.08
C LEU A 415 1.12 15.19 -5.71
N ASN A 416 0.40 14.85 -6.78
CA ASN A 416 -0.66 15.71 -7.33
C ASN A 416 -1.91 15.78 -6.41
N LEU A 417 -2.29 14.69 -5.73
CA LEU A 417 -3.36 14.66 -4.74
C LEU A 417 -3.07 15.64 -3.59
N LEU A 418 -1.85 15.59 -3.04
CA LEU A 418 -1.39 16.51 -2.00
C LEU A 418 -1.39 17.96 -2.49
N LYS A 419 -0.80 18.21 -3.68
CA LYS A 419 -0.76 19.54 -4.31
C LYS A 419 -2.14 20.17 -4.53
N ARG A 420 -3.17 19.35 -4.72
CA ARG A 420 -4.57 19.79 -4.93
C ARG A 420 -5.35 19.97 -3.62
N GLY A 421 -4.77 19.65 -2.45
CA GLY A 421 -5.47 19.72 -1.17
C GLY A 421 -6.74 18.86 -1.15
N MET A 422 -6.66 17.62 -1.63
CA MET A 422 -7.83 16.72 -1.66
C MET A 422 -8.19 16.15 -0.28
N ASN A 423 -7.19 15.96 0.59
CA ASN A 423 -7.32 15.45 1.94
C ASN A 423 -6.93 16.52 2.96
N SER A 424 -7.40 16.38 4.21
CA SER A 424 -6.98 17.18 5.37
C SER A 424 -6.04 16.38 6.25
N TYR A 425 -5.09 17.06 6.89
CA TYR A 425 -4.06 16.46 7.75
C TYR A 425 -3.92 17.30 9.03
N PRO A 426 -4.22 16.76 10.23
CA PRO A 426 -4.86 15.46 10.48
C PRO A 426 -6.23 15.31 9.82
N SER A 427 -6.65 14.07 9.55
CA SER A 427 -8.00 13.76 9.05
C SER A 427 -9.06 14.03 10.11
N GLN A 428 -10.32 14.21 9.72
CA GLN A 428 -11.43 14.47 10.66
C GLN A 428 -11.57 13.36 11.72
N GLU A 429 -11.41 12.10 11.30
CA GLU A 429 -11.43 10.92 12.18
C GLU A 429 -10.31 10.94 13.23
N LEU A 430 -9.15 11.51 12.90
CA LEU A 430 -8.00 11.59 13.80
C LEU A 430 -8.04 12.83 14.71
N GLN A 431 -8.79 13.87 14.34
CA GLN A 431 -8.84 15.13 15.11
C GLN A 431 -9.33 14.91 16.55
N GLU A 432 -10.33 14.04 16.76
CA GLU A 432 -10.82 13.68 18.10
C GLU A 432 -9.75 12.94 18.93
N GLU A 433 -9.01 12.01 18.32
CA GLU A 433 -7.90 11.30 18.98
C GLU A 433 -6.77 12.28 19.35
N CYS A 434 -6.39 13.18 18.44
CA CYS A 434 -5.39 14.21 18.67
C CYS A 434 -5.79 15.20 19.78
N GLU A 435 -7.06 15.60 19.87
CA GLU A 435 -7.55 16.41 20.99
C GLU A 435 -7.45 15.68 22.34
N SER A 436 -7.63 14.36 22.36
CA SER A 436 -7.53 13.57 23.59
C SER A 436 -6.09 13.51 24.13
N LEU A 437 -5.09 13.36 23.26
CA LEU A 437 -3.66 13.34 23.62
C LEU A 437 -3.23 14.64 24.30
N ASN A 438 -3.60 15.78 23.72
CA ASN A 438 -3.31 17.12 24.26
C ASN A 438 -3.90 17.34 25.67
N ARG A 439 -4.99 16.64 26.03
CA ARG A 439 -5.56 16.68 27.39
C ARG A 439 -4.79 15.79 28.39
N GLY A 440 -4.22 14.67 27.93
CA GLY A 440 -3.34 13.81 28.72
C GLY A 440 -2.07 14.54 29.16
N ASP A 441 -1.37 15.16 28.20
CA ASP A 441 -0.19 16.00 28.47
C ASP A 441 -0.51 17.14 29.45
N ALA A 442 -1.64 17.81 29.29
CA ALA A 442 -2.08 18.87 30.21
C ALA A 442 -2.34 18.35 31.64
N GLN A 443 -2.92 17.15 31.80
CA GLN A 443 -3.13 16.55 33.12
C GLN A 443 -1.81 16.13 33.78
N GLN A 444 -0.83 15.65 33.00
CA GLN A 444 0.51 15.34 33.53
C GLN A 444 1.31 16.60 33.89
N GLN A 445 1.16 17.70 33.16
CA GLN A 445 1.76 18.99 33.53
C GLN A 445 1.16 19.58 34.82
N VAL A 446 -0.16 19.47 35.03
CA VAL A 446 -0.80 19.88 36.29
C VAL A 446 -0.35 19.00 37.47
N ALA A 447 -0.23 17.69 37.28
CA ALA A 447 0.19 16.75 38.32
C ALA A 447 1.63 16.97 38.85
N VAL A 448 2.48 17.71 38.12
CA VAL A 448 3.84 18.07 38.56
C VAL A 448 3.87 19.31 39.47
N LEU A 449 2.83 20.15 39.46
CA LEU A 449 2.75 21.36 40.27
C LEU A 449 2.15 21.14 41.68
N GLU A 450 1.32 20.11 41.89
CA GLU A 450 0.71 19.80 43.20
C GLU A 450 1.50 18.77 44.03
N ARG A 451 2.82 18.96 44.21
CA ARG A 451 3.56 18.13 45.19
C ARG A 451 4.88 18.68 45.78
N ILE A 452 4.87 19.94 46.24
CA ILE A 452 5.91 20.46 47.16
C ILE A 452 5.23 21.02 48.43
N PRO A 453 5.35 20.36 49.60
CA PRO A 453 4.96 20.95 50.88
C PRO A 453 6.07 21.90 51.36
N PHE A 454 5.80 23.21 51.35
CA PHE A 454 6.67 24.20 51.98
C PHE A 454 6.50 24.15 53.52
N PRO A 455 7.57 24.03 54.31
CA PRO A 455 7.53 24.31 55.74
C PRO A 455 7.57 25.83 55.98
N GLU A 456 6.68 26.35 56.82
CA GLU A 456 6.75 27.73 57.29
C GLU A 456 7.95 27.92 58.22
N PHE A 457 8.76 28.96 57.99
CA PHE A 457 9.49 29.67 59.05
C PHE A 457 9.68 31.15 58.67
N GLY A 458 9.76 32.01 59.69
CA GLY A 458 9.68 33.47 59.52
C GLY A 458 10.88 34.11 58.81
N GLY A 459 10.63 35.20 58.08
CA GLY A 459 11.64 35.93 57.31
C GLY A 459 12.30 37.11 58.06
N ILE A 460 13.25 37.74 57.38
CA ILE A 460 13.93 39.02 57.72
C ILE A 460 14.25 39.74 56.38
N ASP A 461 14.34 41.07 56.41
CA ASP A 461 14.67 41.94 55.26
C ASP A 461 16.08 41.74 54.67
N GLY A 462 16.25 42.12 53.39
CA GLY A 462 17.56 42.42 52.80
C GLY A 462 17.68 42.11 51.30
N GLY A 463 17.76 43.14 50.45
CA GLY A 463 17.99 42.98 49.02
C GLY A 463 19.48 43.09 48.63
N GLY A 464 19.85 42.51 47.48
CA GLY A 464 21.20 42.55 46.93
C GLY A 464 21.25 42.13 45.45
N ASN A 465 22.26 42.59 44.72
CA ASN A 465 22.37 42.45 43.26
C ASN A 465 22.83 41.05 42.79
N VAL A 466 22.59 40.84 41.50
CA VAL A 466 23.27 39.89 40.59
C VAL A 466 24.79 39.83 40.82
N GLU A 467 25.36 38.62 40.83
CA GLU A 467 26.64 38.38 40.16
C GLU A 467 26.73 36.93 39.63
N GLU A 468 27.58 36.73 38.63
CA GLU A 468 27.74 35.51 37.81
C GLU A 468 29.10 34.87 38.14
N LEU A 469 29.16 33.56 38.38
CA LEU A 469 30.43 32.84 38.52
C LEU A 469 30.33 31.35 38.14
N THR A 470 31.47 30.77 37.78
CA THR A 470 31.59 29.50 37.05
C THR A 470 32.47 28.46 37.78
N GLU A 471 32.53 27.26 37.19
CA GLU A 471 33.59 26.24 37.34
C GLU A 471 33.60 25.26 38.54
N SER A 472 33.35 23.99 38.18
CA SER A 472 34.33 22.88 38.24
C SER A 472 34.84 22.30 39.59
N ARG A 473 34.46 21.03 39.81
CA ARG A 473 35.21 19.91 40.45
C ARG A 473 35.54 19.96 41.96
N VAL A 474 35.33 18.80 42.62
CA VAL A 474 36.24 18.21 43.63
C VAL A 474 35.86 16.74 43.90
N ILE A 475 36.85 15.81 43.81
CA ILE A 475 37.06 14.52 44.56
C ILE A 475 35.87 13.49 44.53
N GLU A 476 35.98 12.25 44.01
CA GLU A 476 36.79 11.06 44.44
C GLU A 476 36.46 10.63 45.91
N GLU A 477 36.61 9.40 46.42
CA GLU A 477 37.08 8.09 45.94
C GLU A 477 36.43 7.00 46.84
N ILE A 478 35.96 5.87 46.31
CA ILE A 478 35.92 4.56 47.04
C ILE A 478 36.17 3.46 46.01
N THR A 479 37.04 2.51 46.34
CA THR A 479 37.61 1.49 45.44
C THR A 479 37.14 0.06 45.75
N GLU A 480 37.52 -0.88 44.86
CA GLU A 480 37.62 -2.34 45.06
C GLU A 480 36.30 -3.16 45.16
N ALA A 481 36.24 -4.42 44.72
CA ALA A 481 37.06 -5.16 43.73
C ALA A 481 36.36 -6.47 43.31
N THR A 482 36.59 -6.94 42.08
CA THR A 482 36.70 -8.37 41.70
C THR A 482 37.17 -8.51 40.25
N GLN A 483 37.81 -9.63 39.91
CA GLN A 483 38.54 -9.81 38.64
C GLN A 483 38.53 -11.28 38.20
N GLU A 484 38.70 -11.50 36.88
CA GLU A 484 39.00 -12.76 36.17
C GLU A 484 37.84 -13.75 35.88
N PRO A 485 37.98 -14.62 34.84
CA PRO A 485 39.04 -14.69 33.80
C PRO A 485 38.52 -14.52 32.35
N VAL A 486 39.45 -14.49 31.41
CA VAL A 486 39.23 -14.65 29.96
C VAL A 486 39.48 -16.12 29.57
N ASP A 487 38.70 -16.68 28.63
CA ASP A 487 39.11 -17.84 27.82
C ASP A 487 39.15 -17.44 26.34
N VAL A 488 40.08 -18.03 25.58
CA VAL A 488 40.30 -17.77 24.15
C VAL A 488 40.40 -19.10 23.42
N ARG A 489 39.54 -19.30 22.41
CA ARG A 489 39.70 -20.36 21.43
C ARG A 489 39.52 -19.79 20.02
N GLN A 490 40.44 -20.16 19.14
CA GLN A 490 40.40 -19.85 17.71
C GLN A 490 39.96 -21.10 16.93
N GLU A 491 39.36 -20.85 15.75
CA GLU A 491 39.29 -21.79 14.62
C GLU A 491 38.45 -23.08 14.87
N GLU A 492 37.93 -23.78 13.86
CA GLU A 492 38.34 -23.87 12.45
C GLU A 492 37.29 -23.39 11.41
N LYS A 493 37.75 -23.36 10.15
CA LYS A 493 37.03 -22.98 8.93
C LYS A 493 36.84 -24.22 8.05
N TYR A 494 35.66 -24.41 7.46
CA TYR A 494 35.43 -25.40 6.40
C TYR A 494 34.75 -24.75 5.19
N ASP A 495 35.48 -24.63 4.08
CA ASP A 495 34.91 -24.36 2.75
C ASP A 495 34.60 -25.70 2.05
N PHE A 496 33.50 -25.74 1.29
CA PHE A 496 33.44 -26.59 0.09
C PHE A 496 32.42 -26.01 -0.91
N GLU A 497 32.83 -25.82 -2.17
CA GLU A 497 32.00 -25.30 -3.26
C GLU A 497 31.65 -26.40 -4.29
N GLU A 498 30.62 -26.13 -5.11
CA GLU A 498 30.32 -26.79 -6.40
C GLU A 498 29.89 -28.29 -6.39
N TYR A 499 29.15 -28.85 -7.37
CA TYR A 499 28.75 -28.38 -8.72
C TYR A 499 27.26 -28.73 -9.07
N PHE A 500 26.75 -28.15 -10.15
CA PHE A 500 25.44 -28.40 -10.79
C PHE A 500 25.29 -29.77 -11.49
N THR A 501 24.04 -30.24 -11.67
CA THR A 501 23.53 -30.88 -12.91
C THR A 501 22.01 -30.67 -13.11
N GLU A 502 21.53 -30.78 -14.36
CA GLU A 502 20.12 -30.64 -14.78
C GLU A 502 19.46 -32.02 -15.06
N GLY A 503 18.12 -32.10 -15.10
CA GLY A 503 17.40 -33.29 -15.61
C GLY A 503 15.86 -33.22 -15.56
N ASN A 504 15.20 -33.51 -16.70
CA ASN A 504 13.72 -33.56 -16.86
C ASN A 504 13.12 -34.97 -16.61
N ALA A 505 11.84 -35.03 -16.24
CA ALA A 505 10.90 -36.10 -16.62
C ALA A 505 9.42 -35.64 -16.48
N GLU A 506 8.48 -36.39 -17.09
CA GLU A 506 7.05 -36.00 -17.27
C GLU A 506 6.04 -36.94 -16.57
N GLU A 507 4.79 -36.46 -16.51
CA GLU A 507 3.47 -37.12 -16.32
C GLU A 507 3.30 -38.56 -15.78
N ALA A 508 2.33 -38.71 -14.85
CA ALA A 508 1.46 -39.89 -14.74
C ALA A 508 0.06 -39.51 -14.17
N LYS A 509 -0.98 -40.32 -14.46
CA LYS A 509 -2.37 -40.23 -13.95
C LYS A 509 -2.97 -41.63 -13.74
N LEU A 510 -3.94 -41.75 -12.83
CA LEU A 510 -5.27 -42.44 -12.89
C LEU A 510 -5.93 -42.31 -11.48
N GLU A 511 -7.23 -41.99 -11.30
CA GLU A 511 -8.45 -42.86 -11.30
C GLU A 511 -8.44 -44.00 -10.25
N GLU A 512 -9.50 -44.43 -9.56
CA GLU A 512 -10.84 -43.92 -9.14
C GLU A 512 -11.42 -44.97 -8.10
N TYR A 513 -12.71 -44.96 -7.74
CA TYR A 513 -13.44 -45.83 -6.76
C TYR A 513 -13.22 -45.50 -5.27
N GLY A 514 -14.18 -45.68 -4.34
CA GLY A 514 -15.58 -46.14 -4.42
C GLY A 514 -16.35 -45.91 -3.08
N GLU A 515 -17.65 -46.20 -3.01
CA GLU A 515 -18.57 -45.72 -1.93
C GLU A 515 -18.66 -46.58 -0.64
N ALA A 516 -19.02 -45.91 0.48
CA ALA A 516 -19.91 -46.21 1.64
C ALA A 516 -20.46 -47.66 1.89
N PRO A 517 -20.89 -48.08 3.13
CA PRO A 517 -21.66 -47.25 4.10
C PRO A 517 -21.65 -47.55 5.65
N GLU A 518 -22.17 -46.55 6.39
CA GLU A 518 -23.04 -46.59 7.60
C GLU A 518 -22.78 -47.49 8.85
N LYS A 519 -22.61 -46.84 10.03
CA LYS A 519 -23.49 -46.88 11.25
C LYS A 519 -22.88 -46.01 12.40
N ASN A 520 -23.59 -45.18 13.20
CA ASN A 520 -24.75 -45.39 14.10
C ASN A 520 -24.47 -46.36 15.28
N GLU A 521 -24.72 -46.10 16.57
CA GLU A 521 -25.05 -44.91 17.42
C GLU A 521 -24.25 -45.07 18.78
N GLU A 522 -24.30 -44.28 19.87
CA GLU A 522 -25.09 -43.13 20.35
C GLU A 522 -24.34 -42.40 21.53
N ASN A 523 -24.84 -41.22 21.95
CA ASN A 523 -24.72 -40.55 23.27
C ASN A 523 -23.51 -39.68 23.71
N LEU A 524 -23.88 -38.43 24.03
CA LEU A 524 -23.15 -37.29 24.62
C LEU A 524 -23.32 -37.26 26.16
N LYS A 525 -22.31 -36.83 26.94
CA LYS A 525 -22.39 -35.80 28.03
C LYS A 525 -21.15 -35.67 28.94
N GLU A 526 -20.74 -34.39 29.15
CA GLU A 526 -20.43 -33.68 30.43
C GLU A 526 -19.58 -34.38 31.53
N THR A 527 -18.61 -33.74 32.23
CA THR A 527 -18.08 -32.34 32.22
C THR A 527 -16.73 -32.25 32.96
N VAL A 528 -15.89 -31.28 32.56
CA VAL A 528 -14.92 -30.46 33.36
C VAL A 528 -14.27 -31.03 34.63
N GLU A 529 -12.94 -31.16 34.65
CA GLU A 529 -12.05 -30.36 35.55
C GLU A 529 -10.56 -30.44 35.16
N THR A 530 -9.70 -29.68 35.85
CA THR A 530 -8.35 -29.26 35.41
C THR A 530 -7.19 -30.03 36.07
N GLY A 531 -6.04 -30.14 35.38
CA GLY A 531 -4.74 -30.04 36.05
C GLY A 531 -3.55 -30.85 35.51
N ALA A 532 -2.40 -30.16 35.47
CA ALA A 532 -1.01 -30.66 35.47
C ALA A 532 -0.51 -31.51 34.28
N ALA A 533 0.67 -31.12 33.77
CA ALA A 533 1.36 -31.76 32.67
C ALA A 533 2.01 -33.10 33.05
N TYR A 534 1.95 -34.06 32.13
CA TYR A 534 2.97 -35.09 31.94
C TYR A 534 3.29 -35.18 30.45
N ALA A 535 4.58 -35.21 30.12
CA ALA A 535 5.02 -35.35 28.74
C ALA A 535 4.87 -36.80 28.27
N ASN A 536 4.01 -37.03 27.27
CA ASN A 536 4.13 -38.18 26.38
C ASN A 536 3.66 -37.79 24.97
N SER A 537 4.57 -37.82 24.00
CA SER A 537 4.44 -37.14 22.70
C SER A 537 3.61 -37.90 21.65
N ASP A 538 2.58 -38.64 22.07
CA ASP A 538 1.74 -39.47 21.18
C ASP A 538 0.97 -38.63 20.14
N ALA A 539 0.81 -37.32 20.39
CA ALA A 539 0.21 -36.38 19.44
C ALA A 539 1.08 -36.15 18.18
N CYS A 540 2.40 -36.29 18.29
CA CYS A 540 3.34 -35.93 17.22
C CYS A 540 3.83 -37.13 16.39
N THR A 541 3.34 -38.34 16.69
CA THR A 541 3.77 -39.61 16.05
C THR A 541 2.68 -40.25 15.18
N VAL A 542 1.41 -39.98 15.48
CA VAL A 542 0.25 -40.40 14.68
C VAL A 542 -0.01 -39.41 13.53
N ASP A 543 -0.55 -39.91 12.43
CA ASP A 543 -0.96 -39.06 11.30
C ASP A 543 -2.21 -38.23 11.63
N HIS A 544 -2.50 -37.17 10.89
CA HIS A 544 -3.69 -36.36 11.17
C HIS A 544 -4.98 -37.13 10.85
N ASP A 545 -6.03 -36.88 11.64
CA ASP A 545 -7.35 -37.48 11.45
C ASP A 545 -8.41 -36.38 11.47
N GLY A 546 -9.05 -36.19 10.31
CA GLY A 546 -10.11 -35.21 10.08
C GLY A 546 -11.39 -35.49 10.87
N GLY A 547 -11.60 -36.71 11.35
CA GLY A 547 -12.85 -37.11 11.99
C GLY A 547 -14.02 -37.26 11.02
N GLU A 548 -15.14 -37.78 11.52
CA GLU A 548 -16.25 -38.29 10.70
C GLU A 548 -17.39 -37.28 10.47
N CYS A 549 -17.41 -36.18 11.23
CA CYS A 549 -18.42 -35.13 11.11
C CYS A 549 -18.14 -34.13 9.97
N GLN A 550 -19.11 -33.25 9.68
CA GLN A 550 -19.05 -32.29 8.55
C GLN A 550 -19.02 -30.80 8.99
N ASP A 551 -18.77 -30.52 10.26
CA ASP A 551 -18.58 -29.16 10.78
C ASP A 551 -17.10 -28.75 10.63
N TYR A 552 -16.71 -28.48 9.38
CA TYR A 552 -15.31 -28.29 8.98
C TYR A 552 -14.71 -27.00 9.56
N ASN A 553 -13.92 -27.18 10.61
CA ASN A 553 -13.11 -26.14 11.25
C ASN A 553 -11.64 -26.33 10.89
N LEU A 554 -10.94 -25.22 10.63
CA LEU A 554 -9.50 -25.26 10.34
C LEU A 554 -8.72 -25.54 11.63
N LYS A 555 -7.80 -26.50 11.60
CA LYS A 555 -6.92 -26.89 12.72
C LYS A 555 -5.51 -27.16 12.19
N TRP A 556 -4.55 -27.34 13.09
CA TRP A 556 -3.16 -27.64 12.75
C TRP A 556 -2.78 -29.06 13.16
N HIS A 557 -1.95 -29.73 12.38
CA HIS A 557 -1.33 -31.01 12.72
C HIS A 557 0.18 -30.92 12.48
N TYR A 558 0.95 -31.75 13.17
CA TYR A 558 2.34 -31.98 12.83
C TYR A 558 2.46 -33.01 11.71
N ASP A 559 3.19 -32.68 10.65
CA ASP A 559 3.61 -33.61 9.61
C ASP A 559 4.96 -34.20 9.99
N LYS A 560 5.00 -35.52 10.25
CA LYS A 560 6.21 -36.22 10.69
C LYS A 560 7.21 -36.52 9.57
N GLU A 561 6.78 -36.47 8.31
CA GLU A 561 7.64 -36.67 7.14
C GLU A 561 8.32 -35.35 6.75
N GLN A 562 7.57 -34.24 6.76
CA GLN A 562 8.06 -32.90 6.45
C GLN A 562 8.61 -32.13 7.66
N LYS A 563 8.38 -32.63 8.88
CA LYS A 563 8.75 -32.00 10.17
C LYS A 563 8.24 -30.58 10.35
N VAL A 564 7.00 -30.33 9.91
CA VAL A 564 6.37 -29.00 9.92
C VAL A 564 4.94 -29.08 10.42
N CYS A 565 4.43 -28.00 11.02
CA CYS A 565 3.02 -27.89 11.38
C CYS A 565 2.20 -27.38 10.20
N SER A 566 1.24 -28.19 9.74
CA SER A 566 0.43 -27.97 8.55
C SER A 566 -1.06 -27.83 8.89
N PRO A 567 -1.81 -26.95 8.19
CA PRO A 567 -3.24 -26.77 8.45
C PRO A 567 -4.08 -27.84 7.74
N PHE A 568 -5.09 -28.39 8.42
CA PHE A 568 -6.06 -29.34 7.89
C PHE A 568 -7.49 -29.00 8.31
N TRP A 569 -8.46 -29.61 7.63
CA TRP A 569 -9.88 -29.49 7.97
C TRP A 569 -10.30 -30.60 8.91
N TYR A 570 -10.70 -30.23 10.12
CA TYR A 570 -11.28 -31.13 11.11
C TYR A 570 -12.81 -30.99 11.11
N GLY A 571 -13.53 -32.10 10.94
CA GLY A 571 -14.98 -32.15 10.79
C GLY A 571 -15.81 -31.85 12.05
N GLY A 572 -15.18 -31.48 13.17
CA GLY A 572 -15.84 -31.06 14.40
C GLY A 572 -16.13 -32.17 15.42
N CYS A 573 -16.00 -33.45 15.05
CA CYS A 573 -16.10 -34.58 15.99
C CYS A 573 -15.08 -35.69 15.66
N GLY A 574 -14.77 -36.55 16.63
CA GLY A 574 -13.79 -37.62 16.47
C GLY A 574 -12.37 -37.08 16.27
N GLY A 575 -11.62 -37.69 15.35
CA GLY A 575 -10.21 -37.37 15.12
C GLY A 575 -9.31 -37.87 16.25
N ASN A 576 -7.99 -37.72 16.08
CA ASN A 576 -6.99 -38.12 17.07
C ASN A 576 -6.29 -36.91 17.73
N LYS A 577 -5.18 -37.16 18.44
CA LYS A 577 -4.42 -36.14 19.19
C LYS A 577 -3.52 -35.24 18.34
N ASN A 578 -3.25 -35.57 17.08
CA ASN A 578 -2.46 -34.73 16.17
C ASN A 578 -3.34 -33.59 15.61
N ARG A 579 -3.82 -32.74 16.51
CA ARG A 579 -4.77 -31.66 16.23
C ARG A 579 -4.63 -30.55 17.28
N PHE A 580 -4.22 -29.38 16.81
CA PHE A 580 -3.95 -28.19 17.60
C PHE A 580 -4.79 -27.01 17.08
N GLU A 581 -5.08 -26.05 17.96
CA GLU A 581 -5.88 -24.86 17.62
C GLU A 581 -5.07 -23.83 16.83
N THR A 582 -3.75 -23.79 17.04
CA THR A 582 -2.83 -22.82 16.42
C THR A 582 -1.57 -23.50 15.88
N GLN A 583 -0.87 -22.82 14.96
CA GLN A 583 0.42 -23.29 14.45
C GLN A 583 1.44 -23.29 15.59
N GLU A 584 1.44 -22.22 16.39
CA GLU A 584 2.35 -22.00 17.51
C GLU A 584 2.23 -23.07 18.60
N GLU A 585 1.01 -23.55 18.90
CA GLU A 585 0.77 -24.68 19.82
C GLU A 585 1.35 -26.00 19.27
N CYS A 586 1.15 -26.28 17.98
CA CYS A 586 1.71 -27.44 17.30
C CYS A 586 3.24 -27.42 17.30
N GLU A 587 3.86 -26.28 16.97
CA GLU A 587 5.31 -26.12 16.91
C GLU A 587 5.94 -26.21 18.31
N ALA A 588 5.32 -25.58 19.32
CA ALA A 588 5.78 -25.65 20.70
C ALA A 588 5.67 -27.05 21.33
N LEU A 589 4.75 -27.90 20.86
CA LEU A 589 4.63 -29.29 21.33
C LEU A 589 5.49 -30.27 20.53
N CYS A 590 5.46 -30.20 19.20
CA CYS A 590 6.06 -31.23 18.35
C CYS A 590 7.46 -30.88 17.80
N ILE A 591 7.75 -29.60 17.55
CA ILE A 591 9.06 -29.19 17.02
C ILE A 591 10.04 -28.87 18.16
N ALA A 592 9.60 -28.17 19.21
CA ALA A 592 10.45 -27.85 20.37
C ALA A 592 10.76 -29.05 21.30
N SER A 593 10.19 -30.23 21.03
CA SER A 593 10.38 -31.47 21.81
C SER A 593 11.10 -32.60 21.05
N SER A 594 11.57 -32.36 19.82
CA SER A 594 12.13 -33.36 18.89
C SER A 594 13.64 -33.26 18.68
#